data_AF-A0A7S2M059-F1
#
_entry.id   AF-A0A7S2M059-F1
#
_cell.length_a   1.000
_cell.length_b   1.000
_cell.length_c   1.000
_cell.angle_alpha   90.00
_cell.angle_beta   90.00
_cell.angle_gamma   90.00
#
_symmetry.space_group_name_H-M   'P 1'
#
loop_
_entity.id
_entity.type
_entity.pdbx_description
1 polymer ?
#
loop_
_entity_poly.entity_id
_entity_poly.type
_entity_poly.pdbx_seq_one_letter_code
_entity_poly.pdbx_strand_id
1 'polypeptide(L)'
;APQPAEPPLLEGSQITALEIALDVLFALEVLFRFLSCPNRVAFCVSFYNLIDIAASVVVLILRLASDDDILVGEGASTSSVLIFALCMVPVLRLLKLLRRFDMFYLMSKAFATACEAFPVVLFILTLLWQVFAAVIFVFEPRDNIHSFPEALWLTIVTVGTVGYGDTVPSTLGGSMTVSLLIVVSALYMAVPIGIVGHVFSEVWDDRSRLLVVNRARLRFQARGYRPEDIRAMFSNYDQDRDGKVGLEEFVAMLKELQVEGHADKATQLFESFDADGSGTIDEAEFVKGLYPNADIYTPKALGGVPTWITSSMSRPSVGDPGDNGLRV
;
A
#
# COMPACT_ATOMS: atom_id res chain seq x y z
N ALA A 1 -32.09 41.51 -0.66
CA ALA A 1 -32.87 40.26 -0.65
C ALA A 1 -32.04 39.19 -1.34
N PRO A 2 -31.84 38.00 -0.75
CA PRO A 2 -31.25 36.89 -1.50
C PRO A 2 -32.15 36.58 -2.70
N GLN A 3 -31.55 36.44 -3.88
CA GLN A 3 -32.29 36.05 -5.08
C GLN A 3 -32.92 34.67 -4.84
N PRO A 4 -34.18 34.44 -5.28
CA PRO A 4 -34.75 33.10 -5.23
C PRO A 4 -33.88 32.18 -6.09
N ALA A 5 -33.32 31.14 -5.46
CA ALA A 5 -32.58 30.12 -6.17
C ALA A 5 -33.47 29.55 -7.28
N GLU A 6 -32.92 29.42 -8.50
CA GLU A 6 -33.61 28.73 -9.59
C GLU A 6 -34.06 27.34 -9.11
N PRO A 7 -35.28 26.89 -9.48
CA PRO A 7 -35.75 25.59 -9.07
C PRO A 7 -34.79 24.51 -9.57
N PRO A 8 -34.43 23.50 -8.75
CA PRO A 8 -33.52 22.45 -9.16
C PRO A 8 -34.07 21.72 -10.40
N LEU A 9 -33.17 21.40 -11.34
CA LEU A 9 -33.50 20.75 -12.63
C LEU A 9 -34.18 19.38 -12.50
N LEU A 10 -34.11 18.76 -11.32
CA LEU A 10 -34.74 17.47 -10.99
C LEU A 10 -35.48 17.60 -9.66
N GLU A 11 -36.69 17.05 -9.60
CA GLU A 11 -37.45 16.91 -8.35
C GLU A 11 -36.77 15.88 -7.44
N GLY A 12 -36.86 16.07 -6.11
CA GLY A 12 -36.17 15.21 -5.13
C GLY A 12 -36.56 13.73 -5.21
N SER A 13 -37.78 13.43 -5.65
CA SER A 13 -38.27 12.06 -5.91
C SER A 13 -37.52 11.39 -7.06
N GLN A 14 -37.25 12.12 -8.14
CA GLN A 14 -36.54 11.62 -9.32
C GLN A 14 -35.07 11.34 -9.01
N ILE A 15 -34.43 12.21 -8.21
CA ILE A 15 -33.05 12.03 -7.75
C ILE A 15 -32.95 10.77 -6.89
N THR A 16 -33.88 10.59 -5.94
CA THR A 16 -33.90 9.43 -5.05
C THR A 16 -34.10 8.13 -5.82
N ALA A 17 -35.04 8.11 -6.77
CA ALA A 17 -35.28 6.95 -7.62
C ALA A 17 -34.04 6.58 -8.46
N LEU A 18 -33.35 7.59 -9.01
CA LEU A 18 -32.11 7.39 -9.76
C LEU A 18 -30.99 6.83 -8.85
N GLU A 19 -30.83 7.37 -7.65
CA GLU A 19 -29.82 6.89 -6.70
C GLU A 19 -30.06 5.43 -6.29
N ILE A 20 -31.30 5.06 -5.98
CA ILE A 20 -31.67 3.68 -5.65
C ILE A 20 -31.43 2.77 -6.86
N ALA A 21 -31.81 3.20 -8.07
CA ALA A 21 -31.57 2.41 -9.28
C ALA A 21 -30.07 2.17 -9.51
N LEU A 22 -29.23 3.18 -9.29
CA LEU A 22 -27.77 3.05 -9.37
C LEU A 22 -27.21 2.11 -8.29
N ASP A 23 -27.70 2.21 -7.05
CA ASP A 23 -27.29 1.32 -5.96
C ASP A 23 -27.65 -0.14 -6.24
N VAL A 24 -28.85 -0.39 -6.76
CA VAL A 24 -29.29 -1.72 -7.19
C VAL A 24 -28.39 -2.25 -8.31
N LEU A 25 -28.08 -1.43 -9.32
CA LEU A 25 -27.20 -1.84 -10.42
C LEU A 25 -25.80 -2.23 -9.89
N PHE A 26 -25.21 -1.42 -9.02
CA PHE A 26 -23.90 -1.74 -8.42
C PHE A 26 -23.96 -2.96 -7.51
N ALA A 27 -25.05 -3.16 -6.76
CA ALA A 27 -25.24 -4.36 -5.95
C ALA A 27 -25.34 -5.62 -6.82
N LEU A 28 -26.03 -5.55 -7.97
CA LEU A 28 -26.10 -6.63 -8.95
C LEU A 28 -24.72 -6.92 -9.57
N GLU A 29 -23.93 -5.89 -9.89
CA GLU A 29 -22.55 -6.07 -10.37
C GLU A 29 -21.70 -6.86 -9.36
N VAL A 30 -21.77 -6.50 -8.07
CA VAL A 30 -21.06 -7.20 -6.99
C VAL A 30 -21.58 -8.63 -6.83
N LEU A 31 -22.90 -8.82 -6.88
CA LEU A 31 -23.53 -10.14 -6.80
C LEU A 31 -23.06 -11.06 -7.93
N PHE A 32 -23.09 -10.60 -9.18
CA PHE A 32 -22.65 -11.41 -10.32
C PHE A 32 -21.16 -11.77 -10.24
N ARG A 33 -20.31 -10.84 -9.77
CA ARG A 33 -18.90 -11.15 -9.50
C ARG A 33 -18.72 -12.18 -8.39
N PHE A 34 -19.51 -12.10 -7.33
CA PHE A 34 -19.50 -13.06 -6.23
C PHE A 34 -20.00 -14.45 -6.66
N LEU A 35 -21.02 -14.52 -7.52
CA LEU A 35 -21.52 -15.80 -8.04
C LEU A 35 -20.54 -16.46 -9.03
N SER A 36 -19.81 -15.65 -9.78
CA SER A 36 -18.85 -16.14 -10.79
C SER A 36 -17.48 -16.50 -10.20
N CYS A 37 -17.20 -16.16 -8.94
CA CYS A 37 -15.88 -16.38 -8.36
C CYS A 37 -15.73 -17.83 -7.83
N PRO A 38 -14.58 -18.49 -8.08
CA PRO A 38 -14.35 -19.87 -7.63
C PRO A 38 -14.17 -19.97 -6.11
N ASN A 39 -13.66 -18.91 -5.46
CA ASN A 39 -13.46 -18.85 -4.01
C ASN A 39 -14.15 -17.61 -3.40
N ARG A 40 -15.28 -17.85 -2.74
CA ARG A 40 -16.15 -16.83 -2.15
C ARG A 40 -15.51 -16.09 -0.97
N VAL A 41 -14.71 -16.79 -0.16
CA VAL A 41 -14.04 -16.19 1.01
C VAL A 41 -12.95 -15.23 0.56
N ALA A 42 -12.12 -15.67 -0.40
CA ALA A 42 -11.10 -14.81 -0.99
C ALA A 42 -11.71 -13.56 -1.66
N PHE A 43 -12.88 -13.69 -2.25
CA PHE A 43 -13.61 -12.56 -2.82
C PHE A 43 -13.98 -11.53 -1.75
N CYS A 44 -14.59 -11.93 -0.63
CA CYS A 44 -15.05 -11.01 0.42
C CYS A 44 -13.92 -10.34 1.19
N VAL A 45 -12.74 -10.98 1.30
CA VAL A 45 -11.58 -10.44 2.04
C VAL A 45 -10.71 -9.52 1.16
N SER A 46 -10.88 -9.56 -0.17
CA SER A 46 -10.12 -8.70 -1.08
C SER A 46 -10.45 -7.21 -0.87
N PHE A 47 -9.41 -6.38 -0.70
CA PHE A 47 -9.51 -4.94 -0.42
C PHE A 47 -10.48 -4.19 -1.37
N TYR A 48 -10.35 -4.43 -2.68
CA TYR A 48 -11.20 -3.77 -3.68
C TYR A 48 -12.66 -4.22 -3.61
N ASN A 49 -12.90 -5.51 -3.32
CA ASN A 49 -14.24 -6.05 -3.21
C ASN A 49 -14.92 -5.61 -1.91
N LEU A 50 -14.16 -5.40 -0.84
CA LEU A 50 -14.67 -4.85 0.42
C LEU A 50 -15.22 -3.43 0.20
N ILE A 51 -14.48 -2.58 -0.53
CA ILE A 51 -14.95 -1.24 -0.94
C ILE A 51 -16.20 -1.36 -1.81
N ASP A 52 -16.21 -2.30 -2.78
CA ASP A 52 -17.37 -2.51 -3.65
C ASP A 52 -18.64 -2.91 -2.88
N ILE A 53 -18.52 -3.83 -1.92
CA ILE A 53 -19.61 -4.29 -1.04
C ILE A 53 -20.07 -3.15 -0.12
N ALA A 54 -19.14 -2.44 0.53
CA ALA A 54 -19.46 -1.33 1.42
C ALA A 54 -20.18 -0.18 0.69
N ALA A 55 -19.76 0.13 -0.54
CA ALA A 55 -20.32 1.22 -1.34
C ALA A 55 -21.65 0.90 -2.04
N SER A 56 -22.07 -0.36 -2.06
CA SER A 56 -23.29 -0.79 -2.78
C SER A 56 -24.26 -1.56 -1.88
N VAL A 57 -23.86 -2.74 -1.39
CA VAL A 57 -24.72 -3.64 -0.62
C VAL A 57 -25.08 -3.04 0.73
N VAL A 58 -24.11 -2.50 1.47
CA VAL A 58 -24.37 -1.89 2.79
C VAL A 58 -25.27 -0.66 2.64
N VAL A 59 -25.04 0.17 1.63
CA VAL A 59 -25.85 1.37 1.35
C VAL A 59 -27.27 1.00 0.98
N LEU A 60 -27.46 0.00 0.10
CA LEU A 60 -28.78 -0.47 -0.31
C LEU A 60 -29.56 -1.02 0.88
N ILE A 61 -28.92 -1.80 1.75
CA ILE A 61 -29.54 -2.31 2.99
C ILE A 61 -29.93 -1.14 3.90
N LEU A 62 -29.05 -0.16 4.09
CA LEU A 62 -29.35 1.01 4.93
C LEU A 62 -30.52 1.83 4.37
N ARG A 63 -30.61 2.00 3.05
CA ARG A 63 -31.73 2.70 2.39
C ARG A 63 -33.04 1.91 2.44
N LEU A 64 -33.01 0.59 2.32
CA LEU A 64 -34.20 -0.27 2.42
C LEU A 64 -34.70 -0.44 3.87
N ALA A 65 -33.79 -0.39 4.84
CA ALA A 65 -34.12 -0.44 6.27
C ALA A 65 -34.57 0.92 6.82
N SER A 66 -34.37 1.98 6.05
CA SER A 66 -34.84 3.33 6.33
C SER A 66 -36.22 3.47 5.71
N ASP A 67 -37.28 3.50 6.55
CA ASP A 67 -38.62 3.89 6.06
C ASP A 67 -38.59 5.30 5.45
N ASP A 68 -39.51 5.56 4.53
CA ASP A 68 -39.63 6.76 3.66
C ASP A 68 -39.59 8.13 4.40
N ASP A 69 -39.68 8.15 5.73
CA ASP A 69 -39.64 9.35 6.59
C ASP A 69 -38.27 10.05 6.67
N ILE A 70 -37.20 9.50 6.06
CA ILE A 70 -35.90 10.17 5.99
C ILE A 70 -35.85 11.23 4.87
N LEU A 71 -36.83 11.23 3.96
CA LEU A 71 -36.87 12.12 2.78
C LEU A 71 -37.78 13.34 2.94
N VAL A 72 -38.60 13.39 3.98
CA VAL A 72 -39.45 14.53 4.32
C VAL A 72 -39.15 14.84 5.78
N GLY A 73 -38.47 15.94 6.07
CA GLY A 73 -37.91 16.26 7.39
C GLY A 73 -38.93 16.51 8.50
N GLU A 74 -39.79 15.53 8.80
CA GLU A 74 -40.76 15.52 9.88
C GLU A 74 -40.84 14.11 10.49
N GLY A 75 -39.86 13.77 11.33
CA GLY A 75 -39.87 12.47 12.02
C GLY A 75 -38.71 12.30 12.99
N ALA A 76 -38.97 12.50 14.27
CA ALA A 76 -38.00 12.41 15.35
C ALA A 76 -37.50 10.96 15.55
N SER A 77 -36.31 10.67 15.02
CA SER A 77 -35.26 9.74 15.51
C SER A 77 -34.38 9.21 14.37
N THR A 78 -34.05 10.07 13.40
CA THR A 78 -33.01 9.74 12.42
C THR A 78 -31.67 9.59 13.14
N SER A 79 -31.14 8.37 13.18
CA SER A 79 -29.79 8.13 13.72
C SER A 79 -28.81 8.99 12.93
N SER A 80 -28.16 9.95 13.59
CA SER A 80 -27.12 10.82 12.99
C SER A 80 -26.04 10.01 12.27
N VAL A 81 -25.84 8.76 12.71
CA VAL A 81 -24.98 7.75 12.09
C VAL A 81 -25.43 7.38 10.68
N LEU A 82 -26.74 7.26 10.43
CA LEU A 82 -27.28 6.89 9.13
C LEU A 82 -27.10 8.02 8.10
N ILE A 83 -27.37 9.27 8.50
CA ILE A 83 -27.11 10.44 7.65
C ILE A 83 -25.61 10.51 7.31
N PHE A 84 -24.74 10.37 8.32
CA PHE A 84 -23.30 10.34 8.11
C PHE A 84 -22.86 9.22 7.15
N ALA A 85 -23.40 8.01 7.31
CA ALA A 85 -23.11 6.87 6.43
C ALA A 85 -23.55 7.13 4.98
N LEU A 86 -24.74 7.73 4.77
CA LEU A 86 -25.24 8.10 3.45
C LEU A 86 -24.39 9.22 2.80
N CYS A 87 -23.88 10.17 3.60
CA CYS A 87 -22.96 11.21 3.11
C CYS A 87 -21.59 10.66 2.69
N MET A 88 -21.17 9.50 3.22
CA MET A 88 -19.90 8.85 2.84
C MET A 88 -20.01 8.05 1.53
N VAL A 89 -21.22 7.75 1.04
CA VAL A 89 -21.45 6.93 -0.16
C VAL A 89 -20.73 7.47 -1.41
N PRO A 90 -20.78 8.77 -1.74
CA PRO A 90 -20.06 9.31 -2.89
C PRO A 90 -18.54 9.09 -2.78
N VAL A 91 -17.98 9.21 -1.57
CA VAL A 91 -16.56 8.96 -1.29
C VAL A 91 -16.23 7.48 -1.53
N LEU A 92 -17.04 6.57 -1.01
CA LEU A 92 -16.86 5.13 -1.21
C LEU A 92 -16.95 4.73 -2.70
N ARG A 93 -17.87 5.33 -3.46
CA ARG A 93 -17.97 5.13 -4.91
C ARG A 93 -16.73 5.64 -5.65
N LEU A 94 -16.17 6.77 -5.23
CA LEU A 94 -14.92 7.29 -5.80
C LEU A 94 -13.74 6.35 -5.54
N LEU A 95 -13.68 5.71 -4.36
CA LEU A 95 -12.63 4.74 -4.04
C LEU A 95 -12.66 3.50 -4.95
N LYS A 96 -13.81 3.14 -5.54
CA LYS A 96 -13.87 2.06 -6.56
C LYS A 96 -12.98 2.35 -7.77
N LEU A 97 -12.77 3.63 -8.10
CA LEU A 97 -11.89 4.03 -9.20
C LEU A 97 -10.44 3.62 -8.99
N LEU A 98 -10.02 3.43 -7.74
CA LEU A 98 -8.65 3.02 -7.40
C LEU A 98 -8.26 1.70 -8.06
N ARG A 99 -9.22 0.80 -8.31
CA ARG A 99 -8.95 -0.47 -9.01
C ARG A 99 -8.55 -0.30 -10.48
N ARG A 100 -8.87 0.84 -11.09
CA ARG A 100 -8.52 1.16 -12.50
C ARG A 100 -7.13 1.74 -12.62
N PHE A 101 -6.53 2.18 -11.52
CA PHE A 101 -5.19 2.71 -11.50
C PHE A 101 -4.21 1.61 -11.13
N ASP A 102 -3.57 0.99 -12.13
CA ASP A 102 -2.52 -0.04 -11.92
C ASP A 102 -1.40 0.47 -10.99
N MET A 103 -1.14 1.78 -11.03
CA MET A 103 -0.17 2.45 -10.16
C MET A 103 -0.55 2.45 -8.69
N PHE A 104 -1.84 2.44 -8.37
CA PHE A 104 -2.30 2.45 -6.99
C PHE A 104 -1.91 1.15 -6.28
N TYR A 105 -1.90 0.01 -6.98
CA TYR A 105 -1.44 -1.26 -6.42
C TYR A 105 0.06 -1.24 -6.06
N LEU A 106 0.90 -0.69 -6.95
CA LEU A 106 2.33 -0.58 -6.69
C LEU A 106 2.60 0.37 -5.51
N MET A 107 1.90 1.51 -5.49
CA MET A 107 2.01 2.51 -4.43
C MET A 107 1.49 2.00 -3.08
N SER A 108 0.40 1.23 -3.06
CA SER A 108 -0.15 0.68 -1.83
C SER A 108 0.76 -0.39 -1.23
N LYS A 109 1.42 -1.20 -2.08
CA LYS A 109 2.45 -2.14 -1.62
C LYS A 109 3.67 -1.42 -1.04
N ALA A 110 4.14 -0.37 -1.71
CA ALA A 110 5.23 0.48 -1.19
C ALA A 110 4.88 1.09 0.17
N PHE A 111 3.67 1.64 0.27
CA PHE A 111 3.16 2.23 1.49
C PHE A 111 3.02 1.20 2.62
N ALA A 112 2.58 -0.03 2.31
CA ALA A 112 2.51 -1.11 3.30
C ALA A 112 3.90 -1.45 3.86
N THR A 113 4.95 -1.46 3.02
CA THR A 113 6.33 -1.59 3.48
C THR A 113 6.75 -0.40 4.36
N ALA A 114 6.39 0.83 3.98
CA ALA A 114 6.67 2.02 4.79
C ALA A 114 5.99 1.97 6.17
N CYS A 115 4.77 1.40 6.23
CA CYS A 115 4.03 1.23 7.48
C CYS A 115 4.70 0.25 8.46
N GLU A 116 5.62 -0.61 8.02
CA GLU A 116 6.39 -1.48 8.93
C GLU A 116 7.20 -0.68 9.95
N ALA A 117 7.65 0.53 9.59
CA ALA A 117 8.38 1.43 10.47
C ALA A 117 7.48 2.21 11.44
N PHE A 118 6.18 2.37 11.15
CA PHE A 118 5.28 3.23 11.91
C PHE A 118 5.04 2.80 13.37
N PRO A 119 4.93 1.51 13.72
CA PRO A 119 4.72 1.11 15.11
C PRO A 119 5.79 1.65 16.06
N VAL A 120 7.06 1.62 15.65
CA VAL A 120 8.18 2.13 16.46
C VAL A 120 8.11 3.65 16.59
N VAL A 121 7.81 4.36 15.50
CA VAL A 121 7.66 5.82 15.49
C VAL A 121 6.45 6.27 16.32
N LEU A 122 5.32 5.56 16.25
CA LEU A 122 4.17 5.88 17.10
C LEU A 122 4.46 5.58 18.57
N PHE A 123 5.18 4.49 18.87
CA PHE A 123 5.56 4.16 20.24
C PHE A 123 6.45 5.26 20.86
N ILE A 124 7.51 5.70 20.17
CA ILE A 124 8.36 6.78 20.68
C ILE A 124 7.58 8.09 20.84
N LEU A 125 6.65 8.40 19.92
CA LEU A 125 5.77 9.55 20.02
C LEU A 125 4.89 9.49 21.28
N THR A 126 4.30 8.32 21.57
CA THR A 126 3.50 8.15 22.79
C THR A 126 4.35 8.32 24.05
N LEU A 127 5.59 7.81 24.08
CA LEU A 127 6.50 8.04 25.22
C LEU A 127 6.82 9.52 25.40
N LEU A 128 7.09 10.24 24.31
CA LEU A 128 7.35 11.68 24.33
C LEU A 128 6.14 12.42 24.93
N TRP A 129 4.92 12.12 24.47
CA TRP A 129 3.70 12.73 25.01
C TRP A 129 3.55 12.49 26.51
N GLN A 130 3.76 11.26 26.97
CA GLN A 130 3.63 10.90 28.38
C GLN A 130 4.65 11.64 29.26
N VAL A 131 5.90 11.74 28.80
CA VAL A 131 6.97 12.43 29.55
C VAL A 131 6.67 13.92 29.68
N PHE A 132 6.37 14.61 28.57
CA PHE A 132 6.10 16.04 28.61
C PHE A 132 4.81 16.38 29.37
N ALA A 133 3.76 15.57 29.20
CA ALA A 133 2.52 15.73 29.97
C ALA A 133 2.76 15.57 31.47
N ALA A 134 3.59 14.61 31.90
CA ALA A 134 3.92 14.43 33.31
C ALA A 134 4.66 15.64 33.88
N VAL A 135 5.60 16.20 33.13
CA VAL A 135 6.34 17.41 33.55
C VAL A 135 5.40 18.61 33.64
N ILE A 136 4.56 18.84 32.63
CA ILE A 136 3.55 19.92 32.64
C ILE A 136 2.60 19.75 33.83
N PHE A 137 2.12 18.53 34.09
CA PHE A 137 1.21 18.23 35.21
C PHE A 137 1.85 18.45 36.59
N VAL A 138 3.17 18.39 36.71
CA VAL A 138 3.89 18.70 37.96
C VAL A 138 4.11 20.20 38.13
N PHE A 139 4.42 20.93 37.06
CA PHE A 139 4.68 22.37 37.13
C PHE A 139 3.41 23.23 37.21
N GLU A 140 2.30 22.78 36.63
CA GLU A 140 1.06 23.56 36.59
C GLU A 140 0.17 23.35 37.84
N PRO A 141 -0.46 24.43 38.35
CA PRO A 141 -1.40 24.35 39.45
C PRO A 141 -2.67 23.60 39.02
N ARG A 142 -3.31 22.95 40.00
CA ARG A 142 -4.52 22.14 39.79
C ARG A 142 -5.76 22.94 39.43
N ASP A 143 -5.71 24.27 39.54
CA ASP A 143 -6.77 25.18 39.08
C ASP A 143 -6.73 25.40 37.56
N ASN A 144 -5.57 25.20 36.93
CA ASN A 144 -5.37 25.33 35.49
C ASN A 144 -5.45 23.96 34.79
N ILE A 145 -4.72 22.96 35.30
CA ILE A 145 -4.74 21.59 34.78
C ILE A 145 -5.20 20.65 35.88
N HIS A 146 -6.46 20.22 35.80
CA HIS A 146 -7.13 19.46 36.85
C HIS A 146 -6.68 18.01 36.88
N SER A 147 -6.42 17.43 35.71
CA SER A 147 -6.15 16.00 35.57
C SER A 147 -5.01 15.70 34.60
N PHE A 148 -4.38 14.53 34.76
CA PHE A 148 -3.30 14.11 33.87
C PHE A 148 -3.75 13.96 32.40
N PRO A 149 -4.95 13.43 32.08
CA PRO A 149 -5.47 13.42 30.72
C PRO A 149 -5.57 14.81 30.07
N GLU A 150 -5.80 15.86 30.85
CA GLU A 150 -5.84 17.24 30.37
C GLU A 150 -4.43 17.76 30.03
N ALA A 151 -3.41 17.41 30.83
CA ALA A 151 -2.02 17.67 30.48
C ALA A 151 -1.57 16.90 29.21
N LEU A 152 -2.05 15.66 29.05
CA LEU A 152 -1.83 14.87 27.84
C LEU A 152 -2.52 15.51 26.63
N TRP A 153 -3.76 15.99 26.77
CA TRP A 153 -4.48 16.70 25.72
C TRP A 153 -3.71 17.93 25.24
N LEU A 154 -3.27 18.79 26.18
CA LEU A 154 -2.42 19.95 25.87
C LEU A 154 -1.15 19.54 25.09
N THR A 155 -0.51 18.45 25.51
CA THR A 155 0.68 17.92 24.83
C THR A 155 0.37 17.43 23.41
N ILE A 156 -0.70 16.66 23.22
CA ILE A 156 -1.12 16.14 21.90
C ILE A 156 -1.46 17.28 20.95
N VAL A 157 -2.23 18.26 21.40
CA VAL A 157 -2.64 19.43 20.59
C VAL A 157 -1.44 20.30 20.22
N THR A 158 -0.47 20.44 21.12
CA THR A 158 0.78 21.19 20.88
C THR A 158 1.68 20.46 19.88
N VAL A 159 1.90 19.15 20.06
CA VAL A 159 2.70 18.34 19.13
C VAL A 159 2.05 18.26 17.75
N GLY A 160 0.73 18.14 17.71
CA GLY A 160 -0.05 18.17 16.47
C GLY A 160 -0.13 19.53 15.80
N THR A 161 0.45 20.58 16.40
CA THR A 161 0.45 21.97 15.92
C THR A 161 -0.95 22.59 15.74
N VAL A 162 -1.97 21.98 16.34
CA VAL A 162 -3.37 22.44 16.22
C VAL A 162 -3.62 23.67 17.10
N GLY A 163 -3.14 23.62 18.35
CA GLY A 163 -3.15 24.77 19.26
C GLY A 163 -4.52 25.40 19.49
N TYR A 164 -5.52 24.64 19.98
CA TYR A 164 -6.87 25.17 20.23
C TYR A 164 -6.90 26.36 21.21
N GLY A 165 -5.89 26.48 22.08
CA GLY A 165 -5.78 27.58 23.05
C GLY A 165 -6.78 27.51 24.20
N ASP A 166 -7.42 26.35 24.37
CA ASP A 166 -8.35 26.01 25.45
C ASP A 166 -7.62 25.84 26.79
N THR A 167 -6.43 25.26 26.76
CA THR A 167 -5.53 25.13 27.91
C THR A 167 -4.15 25.67 27.55
N VAL A 168 -3.56 26.48 28.42
CA VAL A 168 -2.23 27.07 28.24
C VAL A 168 -1.45 27.03 29.55
N PRO A 169 -0.12 26.89 29.53
CA PRO A 169 0.66 26.92 30.76
C PRO A 169 0.56 28.31 31.41
N SER A 170 0.20 28.33 32.69
CA SER A 170 0.12 29.55 33.50
C SER A 170 1.44 29.83 34.23
N THR A 171 2.26 28.80 34.44
CA THR A 171 3.53 28.90 35.17
C THR A 171 4.71 29.08 34.24
N LEU A 172 5.79 29.67 34.78
CA LEU A 172 7.06 29.77 34.06
C LEU A 172 7.61 28.38 33.69
N GLY A 173 7.54 27.41 34.61
CA GLY A 173 8.01 26.03 34.37
C GLY A 173 7.21 25.32 33.29
N GLY A 174 5.89 25.44 33.30
CA GLY A 174 5.02 24.93 32.24
C GLY A 174 5.32 25.58 30.90
N SER A 175 5.51 26.90 30.89
CA SER A 175 5.82 27.67 29.67
C SER A 175 7.16 27.25 29.06
N MET A 176 8.20 27.05 29.88
CA MET A 176 9.49 26.54 29.43
C MET A 176 9.38 25.11 28.88
N THR A 177 8.60 24.25 29.55
CA THR A 177 8.38 22.86 29.15
C THR A 177 7.64 22.78 27.81
N VAL A 178 6.58 23.56 27.63
CA VAL A 178 5.83 23.66 26.37
C VAL A 178 6.70 24.26 25.25
N SER A 179 7.54 25.25 25.56
CA SER A 179 8.48 25.80 24.57
C SER A 179 9.47 24.75 24.08
N LEU A 180 10.02 23.93 24.99
CA LEU A 180 10.90 22.82 24.64
C LEU A 180 10.14 21.75 23.83
N LEU A 181 8.91 21.42 24.25
CA LEU A 181 8.03 20.47 23.57
C LEU A 181 7.86 20.85 22.10
N ILE A 182 7.54 22.12 21.80
CA ILE A 182 7.35 22.63 20.43
C ILE A 182 8.58 22.35 19.55
N VAL A 183 9.79 22.60 20.07
CA VAL A 183 11.04 22.38 19.31
C VAL A 183 11.27 20.89 19.07
N VAL A 184 11.17 20.07 20.12
CA VAL A 184 11.41 18.62 20.03
C VAL A 184 10.36 17.97 19.12
N SER A 185 9.09 18.39 19.23
CA SER A 185 8.00 17.84 18.43
C SER A 185 8.11 18.20 16.96
N ALA A 186 8.54 19.43 16.64
CA ALA A 186 8.76 19.84 15.26
C ALA A 186 9.84 18.99 14.58
N LEU A 187 10.94 18.68 15.28
CA LEU A 187 11.98 17.77 14.78
C LEU A 187 11.46 16.35 14.61
N TYR A 188 10.62 15.88 15.54
CA TYR A 188 10.06 14.54 15.50
C TYR A 188 9.08 14.33 14.34
N MET A 189 8.22 15.30 14.07
CA MET A 189 7.22 15.22 12.99
C MET A 189 7.84 15.08 11.59
N ALA A 190 9.12 15.44 11.43
CA ALA A 190 9.85 15.22 10.18
C ALA A 190 10.15 13.73 9.90
N VAL A 191 10.22 12.87 10.93
CA VAL A 191 10.63 11.46 10.78
C VAL A 191 9.62 10.63 9.97
N PRO A 192 8.31 10.57 10.29
CA PRO A 192 7.35 9.83 9.46
C PRO A 192 7.29 10.35 8.03
N ILE A 193 7.36 11.67 7.83
CA ILE A 193 7.35 12.30 6.51
C ILE A 193 8.57 11.85 5.70
N GLY A 194 9.76 11.82 6.32
CA GLY A 194 10.99 11.34 5.70
C GLY A 194 10.95 9.86 5.31
N ILE A 195 10.41 9.00 6.19
CA ILE A 195 10.29 7.55 5.93
C ILE A 195 9.36 7.30 4.72
N VAL A 196 8.16 7.90 4.73
CA VAL A 196 7.22 7.76 3.62
C VAL A 196 7.80 8.34 2.34
N GLY A 197 8.47 9.50 2.42
CA GLY A 197 9.12 10.14 1.29
C GLY A 197 10.20 9.27 0.65
N HIS A 198 11.07 8.65 1.47
CA HIS A 198 12.12 7.76 0.99
C HIS A 198 11.55 6.54 0.26
N VAL A 199 10.61 5.82 0.89
CA VAL A 199 10.01 4.62 0.27
C VAL A 199 9.23 4.97 -0.99
N PHE A 200 8.55 6.12 -1.00
CA PHE A 200 7.87 6.59 -2.20
C PHE A 200 8.87 6.92 -3.31
N SER A 201 9.97 7.63 -3.00
CA SER A 201 11.01 7.96 -3.98
C SER A 201 11.65 6.70 -4.57
N GLU A 202 12.00 5.74 -3.71
CA GLU A 202 12.58 4.45 -4.12
C GLU A 202 11.67 3.72 -5.11
N VAL A 203 10.38 3.60 -4.78
CA VAL A 203 9.42 2.93 -5.68
C VAL A 203 9.10 3.76 -6.92
N TRP A 204 9.14 5.08 -6.82
CA TRP A 204 8.91 5.97 -7.95
C TRP A 204 10.05 5.90 -8.97
N ASP A 205 11.29 5.83 -8.50
CA ASP A 205 12.47 5.66 -9.34
C ASP A 205 12.44 4.30 -10.04
N ASP A 206 12.05 3.25 -9.31
CA ASP A 206 11.90 1.89 -9.86
C ASP A 206 10.68 1.70 -10.78
N ARG A 207 9.72 2.64 -10.76
CA ARG A 207 8.45 2.53 -11.50
C ARG A 207 8.66 2.32 -13.00
N SER A 208 9.55 3.11 -13.62
CA SER A 208 9.81 3.02 -15.06
C SER A 208 10.36 1.63 -15.43
N ARG A 209 11.27 1.12 -14.61
CA ARG A 209 11.84 -0.22 -14.75
C ARG A 209 10.77 -1.30 -14.62
N LEU A 210 10.01 -1.28 -13.52
CA LEU A 210 8.97 -2.26 -13.24
C LEU A 210 7.89 -2.30 -14.34
N LEU A 211 7.49 -1.14 -14.87
CA LEU A 211 6.54 -1.06 -15.97
C LEU A 211 7.06 -1.69 -17.25
N VAL A 212 8.31 -1.43 -17.63
CA VAL A 212 8.89 -1.98 -18.84
C VAL A 212 9.07 -3.49 -18.71
N VAL A 213 9.61 -3.97 -17.58
CA VAL A 213 9.75 -5.40 -17.30
C VAL A 213 8.38 -6.10 -17.35
N ASN A 214 7.35 -5.54 -16.72
CA ASN A 214 6.02 -6.15 -16.71
C ASN A 214 5.41 -6.18 -18.12
N ARG A 215 5.58 -5.12 -18.93
CA ARG A 215 5.15 -5.12 -20.34
C ARG A 215 5.92 -6.14 -21.17
N ALA A 216 7.24 -6.24 -21.01
CA ALA A 216 8.07 -7.23 -21.70
C ALA A 216 7.59 -8.65 -21.38
N ARG A 217 7.38 -8.97 -20.09
CA ARG A 217 6.80 -10.26 -19.66
C ARG A 217 5.45 -10.54 -20.32
N LEU A 218 4.52 -9.59 -20.31
CA LEU A 218 3.19 -9.77 -20.90
C LEU A 218 3.27 -10.02 -22.42
N ARG A 219 4.18 -9.33 -23.12
CA ARG A 219 4.40 -9.51 -24.56
C ARG A 219 5.05 -10.85 -24.87
N PHE A 220 6.00 -11.30 -24.05
CA PHE A 220 6.59 -12.63 -24.17
C PHE A 220 5.54 -13.73 -23.95
N GLN A 221 4.72 -13.60 -22.91
CA GLN A 221 3.61 -14.53 -22.67
C GLN A 221 2.58 -14.53 -23.80
N ALA A 222 2.24 -13.35 -24.35
CA ALA A 222 1.32 -13.24 -25.49
C ALA A 222 1.87 -13.92 -26.76
N ARG A 223 3.20 -14.00 -26.90
CA ARG A 223 3.88 -14.75 -27.97
C ARG A 223 4.05 -16.24 -27.66
N GLY A 224 3.53 -16.71 -26.52
CA GLY A 224 3.52 -18.13 -26.13
C GLY A 224 4.75 -18.58 -25.35
N TYR A 225 5.66 -17.67 -25.00
CA TYR A 225 6.86 -18.02 -24.25
C TYR A 225 6.56 -18.19 -22.76
N ARG A 226 7.07 -19.28 -22.19
CA ARG A 226 7.02 -19.56 -20.77
C ARG A 226 8.29 -19.06 -20.09
N PRO A 227 8.29 -18.90 -18.75
CA PRO A 227 9.51 -18.58 -18.01
C PRO A 227 10.65 -19.59 -18.22
N GLU A 228 10.32 -20.82 -18.62
CA GLU A 228 11.28 -21.87 -18.96
C GLU A 228 11.99 -21.60 -20.30
N ASP A 229 11.33 -20.89 -21.22
CA ASP A 229 11.82 -20.65 -22.58
C ASP A 229 12.72 -19.41 -22.68
N ILE A 230 12.92 -18.67 -21.58
CA ILE A 230 13.65 -17.39 -21.56
C ILE A 230 15.04 -17.51 -22.20
N ARG A 231 15.72 -18.64 -21.99
CA ARG A 231 17.04 -18.90 -22.61
C ARG A 231 16.96 -18.92 -24.14
N ALA A 232 15.94 -19.57 -24.68
CA ALA A 232 15.72 -19.61 -26.13
C ALA A 232 15.34 -18.22 -26.66
N MET A 233 14.68 -17.39 -25.85
CA MET A 233 14.41 -15.99 -26.21
C MET A 233 15.70 -15.18 -26.27
N PHE A 234 16.57 -15.34 -25.28
CA PHE A 234 17.86 -14.64 -25.21
C PHE A 234 18.68 -14.87 -26.48
N SER A 235 18.81 -16.13 -26.92
CA SER A 235 19.52 -16.49 -28.15
C SER A 235 18.88 -15.98 -29.45
N ASN A 236 17.61 -15.57 -29.44
CA ASN A 236 16.97 -14.97 -30.62
C ASN A 236 17.32 -13.49 -30.79
N TYR A 237 17.73 -12.83 -29.70
CA TYR A 237 18.04 -11.40 -29.69
C TYR A 237 19.54 -11.11 -29.69
N ASP A 238 20.35 -12.05 -29.23
CA ASP A 238 21.81 -12.11 -29.42
C ASP A 238 22.13 -12.34 -30.92
N GLN A 239 22.36 -11.25 -31.65
CA GLN A 239 22.53 -11.26 -33.11
C GLN A 239 23.95 -11.67 -33.50
N ASP A 240 24.94 -11.25 -32.72
CA ASP A 240 26.34 -11.54 -32.96
C ASP A 240 26.80 -12.88 -32.34
N ARG A 241 25.95 -13.50 -31.51
CA ARG A 241 26.14 -14.79 -30.84
C ARG A 241 27.30 -14.78 -29.87
N ASP A 242 27.56 -13.65 -29.24
CA ASP A 242 28.61 -13.52 -28.24
C ASP A 242 28.19 -14.09 -26.86
N GLY A 243 26.93 -14.52 -26.73
CA GLY A 243 26.35 -15.07 -25.50
C GLY A 243 25.93 -13.99 -24.51
N LYS A 244 25.87 -12.74 -24.96
CA LYS A 244 25.48 -11.56 -24.20
C LYS A 244 24.48 -10.73 -25.01
N VAL A 245 23.88 -9.74 -24.37
CA VAL A 245 23.00 -8.78 -25.04
C VAL A 245 23.55 -7.38 -24.81
N GLY A 246 24.00 -6.74 -25.88
CA GLY A 246 24.47 -5.35 -25.85
C GLY A 246 23.32 -4.34 -25.78
N LEU A 247 23.64 -3.06 -25.53
CA LEU A 247 22.63 -1.99 -25.46
C LEU A 247 21.82 -1.86 -26.76
N GLU A 248 22.47 -2.01 -27.92
CA GLU A 248 21.81 -1.90 -29.22
C GLU A 248 20.80 -3.04 -29.46
N GLU A 249 21.18 -4.27 -29.11
CA GLU A 249 20.34 -5.46 -29.18
C GLU A 249 19.19 -5.40 -28.18
N PHE A 250 19.46 -4.91 -26.97
CA PHE A 250 18.44 -4.69 -25.94
C PHE A 250 17.39 -3.68 -26.40
N VAL A 251 17.82 -2.57 -27.02
CA VAL A 251 16.91 -1.57 -27.60
C VAL A 251 16.12 -2.15 -28.77
N ALA A 252 16.74 -2.98 -29.62
CA ALA A 252 16.07 -3.66 -30.72
C ALA A 252 14.99 -4.63 -30.20
N MET A 253 15.30 -5.41 -29.17
CA MET A 253 14.34 -6.29 -28.49
C MET A 253 13.13 -5.51 -27.95
N LEU A 254 13.35 -4.41 -27.23
CA LEU A 254 12.26 -3.59 -26.67
C LEU A 254 11.37 -2.97 -27.76
N LYS A 255 11.96 -2.55 -28.88
CA LYS A 255 11.22 -2.07 -30.06
C LYS A 255 10.36 -3.18 -30.67
N GLU A 256 10.92 -4.38 -30.84
CA GLU A 256 10.19 -5.51 -31.41
C GLU A 256 9.02 -5.96 -30.53
N LEU A 257 9.18 -5.90 -29.21
CA LEU A 257 8.12 -6.18 -28.24
C LEU A 257 7.05 -5.08 -28.18
N GLN A 258 7.21 -3.99 -28.94
CA GLN A 258 6.35 -2.81 -28.94
C GLN A 258 6.11 -2.28 -27.52
N VAL A 259 7.16 -2.26 -26.69
CA VAL A 259 7.09 -1.63 -25.39
C VAL A 259 7.25 -0.13 -25.60
N GLU A 260 6.14 0.54 -25.92
CA GLU A 260 6.17 1.97 -26.26
C GLU A 260 6.44 2.87 -25.05
N GLY A 261 7.26 3.90 -25.31
CA GLY A 261 7.29 5.12 -24.51
C GLY A 261 8.30 5.16 -23.39
N HIS A 262 9.56 4.74 -23.61
CA HIS A 262 10.71 5.01 -22.72
C HIS A 262 12.08 4.80 -23.44
N ALA A 263 12.20 5.05 -24.75
CA ALA A 263 13.50 4.90 -25.45
C ALA A 263 14.62 5.72 -24.77
N ASP A 264 14.28 6.91 -24.25
CA ASP A 264 15.21 7.77 -23.50
C ASP A 264 15.63 7.20 -22.14
N LYS A 265 14.93 6.18 -21.62
CA LYS A 265 15.27 5.43 -20.39
C LYS A 265 15.74 4.01 -20.66
N ALA A 266 15.93 3.62 -21.93
CA ALA A 266 16.41 2.28 -22.28
C ALA A 266 17.80 2.02 -21.69
N THR A 267 18.65 3.04 -21.63
CA THR A 267 19.96 2.99 -20.97
C THR A 267 19.85 2.73 -19.47
N GLN A 268 18.99 3.46 -18.76
CA GLN A 268 18.75 3.23 -17.32
C GLN A 268 18.17 1.83 -17.04
N LEU A 269 17.33 1.35 -17.95
CA LEU A 269 16.79 0.00 -17.85
C LEU A 269 17.86 -1.06 -18.12
N PHE A 270 18.72 -0.84 -19.12
CA PHE A 270 19.84 -1.71 -19.43
C PHE A 270 20.81 -1.81 -18.25
N GLU A 271 21.22 -0.66 -17.68
CA GLU A 271 22.05 -0.58 -16.47
C GLU A 271 21.40 -1.29 -15.27
N SER A 272 20.07 -1.32 -15.19
CA SER A 272 19.38 -2.05 -14.11
C SER A 272 19.36 -3.57 -14.29
N PHE A 273 19.66 -4.05 -15.50
CA PHE A 273 19.81 -5.48 -15.81
C PHE A 273 21.27 -5.92 -15.69
N ASP A 274 22.20 -5.09 -16.17
CA ASP A 274 23.66 -5.25 -16.06
C ASP A 274 24.12 -5.00 -14.62
N ALA A 275 24.05 -6.05 -13.79
CA ALA A 275 24.33 -5.96 -12.37
C ALA A 275 25.83 -5.96 -12.06
N ASP A 276 26.64 -6.52 -12.97
CA ASP A 276 28.10 -6.54 -12.85
C ASP A 276 28.79 -5.32 -13.50
N GLY A 277 28.04 -4.50 -14.25
CA GLY A 277 28.53 -3.29 -14.90
C GLY A 277 29.45 -3.58 -16.07
N SER A 278 29.31 -4.75 -16.70
CA SER A 278 30.15 -5.18 -17.82
C SER A 278 29.85 -4.43 -19.12
N GLY A 279 28.75 -3.67 -19.19
CA GLY A 279 28.26 -3.01 -20.39
C GLY A 279 27.49 -3.95 -21.32
N THR A 280 27.19 -5.16 -20.85
CA THR A 280 26.52 -6.25 -21.56
C THR A 280 25.63 -7.01 -20.59
N ILE A 281 24.45 -7.47 -21.02
CA ILE A 281 23.56 -8.27 -20.16
C ILE A 281 23.80 -9.74 -20.45
N ASP A 282 24.26 -10.50 -19.47
CA ASP A 282 24.39 -11.96 -19.61
C ASP A 282 23.04 -12.70 -19.44
N GLU A 283 23.02 -14.01 -19.72
CA GLU A 283 21.80 -14.82 -19.61
C GLU A 283 21.22 -14.80 -18.17
N ALA A 284 22.09 -14.82 -17.15
CA ALA A 284 21.68 -14.86 -15.76
C ALA A 284 21.06 -13.53 -15.31
N GLU A 285 21.67 -12.42 -15.73
CA GLU A 285 21.20 -11.05 -15.55
C GLU A 285 19.87 -10.82 -16.27
N PHE A 286 19.74 -11.30 -17.52
CA PHE A 286 18.51 -11.22 -18.28
C PHE A 286 17.35 -11.94 -17.58
N VAL A 287 17.58 -13.18 -17.12
CA VAL A 287 16.59 -13.96 -16.39
C VAL A 287 16.25 -13.30 -15.06
N LYS A 288 17.24 -12.82 -14.30
CA LYS A 288 17.03 -12.20 -12.99
C LYS A 288 16.32 -10.86 -13.10
N GLY A 289 16.67 -10.03 -14.09
CA GLY A 289 16.00 -8.76 -14.38
C GLY A 289 14.55 -8.97 -14.81
N LEU A 290 14.30 -9.97 -15.66
CA LEU A 290 12.96 -10.34 -16.06
C LEU A 290 12.20 -11.12 -14.98
N TYR A 291 12.79 -11.85 -14.05
CA TYR A 291 12.08 -12.66 -13.05
C TYR A 291 12.87 -12.79 -11.73
N PRO A 292 12.91 -11.72 -10.92
CA PRO A 292 13.77 -11.67 -9.73
C PRO A 292 13.38 -12.66 -8.63
N ASN A 293 12.15 -13.17 -8.64
CA ASN A 293 11.63 -14.14 -7.65
C ASN A 293 11.37 -15.53 -8.24
N ALA A 294 11.75 -15.77 -9.50
CA ALA A 294 11.56 -17.09 -10.07
C ALA A 294 12.76 -17.95 -9.69
N ASP A 295 12.51 -19.00 -8.91
CA ASP A 295 13.46 -20.07 -8.58
C ASP A 295 13.79 -20.94 -9.82
N ILE A 296 14.07 -20.31 -10.97
CA ILE A 296 14.47 -20.96 -12.22
C ILE A 296 15.86 -21.63 -12.05
N TYR A 297 16.58 -21.30 -10.97
CA TYR A 297 17.84 -21.92 -10.55
C TYR A 297 17.68 -23.08 -9.57
N THR A 298 16.47 -23.61 -9.33
CA THR A 298 16.35 -24.91 -8.64
C THR A 298 16.46 -26.06 -9.65
N PRO A 299 17.33 -27.06 -9.40
CA PRO A 299 17.47 -28.24 -10.28
C PRO A 299 16.17 -29.06 -10.46
N LYS A 300 15.08 -28.71 -9.75
CA LYS A 300 13.73 -29.24 -9.97
C LYS A 300 13.12 -28.86 -11.32
N ALA A 301 13.55 -27.78 -11.97
CA ALA A 301 13.12 -27.45 -13.34
C ALA A 301 13.81 -28.36 -14.40
N LEU A 302 14.87 -29.08 -14.02
CA LEU A 302 15.61 -30.03 -14.84
C LEU A 302 15.37 -31.46 -14.33
N GLY A 303 14.13 -31.96 -14.48
CA GLY A 303 13.87 -33.41 -14.52
C GLY A 303 14.44 -34.29 -13.40
N GLY A 304 14.41 -33.85 -12.14
CA GLY A 304 14.92 -34.61 -10.99
C GLY A 304 13.88 -34.79 -9.88
N VAL A 305 13.74 -36.02 -9.39
CA VAL A 305 12.76 -36.48 -8.38
C VAL A 305 12.68 -35.55 -7.15
N PRO A 306 11.48 -35.30 -6.59
CA PRO A 306 11.31 -34.43 -5.42
C PRO A 306 12.09 -34.90 -4.17
N THR A 307 12.85 -33.97 -3.58
CA THR A 307 13.70 -34.13 -2.38
C THR A 307 12.98 -34.50 -1.07
N TRP A 308 11.65 -34.64 -1.06
CA TRP A 308 10.95 -35.22 0.09
C TRP A 308 11.01 -36.76 0.11
N ILE A 309 11.48 -37.39 -0.98
CA ILE A 309 11.68 -38.84 -1.07
C ILE A 309 13.07 -39.26 -0.54
N THR A 310 14.09 -38.39 -0.59
CA THR A 310 15.47 -38.72 -0.14
C THR A 310 15.72 -38.46 1.36
N SER A 311 14.78 -37.85 2.07
CA SER A 311 14.90 -37.57 3.52
C SER A 311 14.58 -38.78 4.42
N SER A 312 14.06 -39.88 3.86
CA SER A 312 13.60 -41.03 4.67
C SER A 312 14.61 -42.17 4.84
N MET A 313 15.80 -42.11 4.22
CA MET A 313 16.79 -43.19 4.36
C MET A 313 18.23 -42.65 4.37
N SER A 314 18.73 -42.33 5.56
CA SER A 314 20.12 -42.60 5.99
C SER A 314 20.39 -41.93 7.35
N ARG A 315 20.17 -42.66 8.44
CA ARG A 315 21.05 -42.51 9.60
C ARG A 315 22.34 -43.28 9.29
N PRO A 316 23.50 -42.74 9.70
CA PRO A 316 24.44 -43.61 10.39
C PRO A 316 24.91 -43.02 11.72
N SER A 317 24.90 -43.92 12.69
CA SER A 317 25.70 -43.96 13.91
C SER A 317 27.20 -43.76 13.70
N VAL A 318 27.90 -43.37 14.77
CA VAL A 318 29.30 -43.65 15.22
C VAL A 318 29.77 -42.36 15.94
N GLY A 319 30.24 -42.31 17.18
CA GLY A 319 30.96 -43.28 18.00
C GLY A 319 32.25 -42.58 18.48
N ASP A 320 32.32 -42.24 19.77
CA ASP A 320 33.52 -41.78 20.49
C ASP A 320 34.60 -42.88 20.48
N PRO A 321 35.92 -42.58 20.37
CA PRO A 321 36.73 -42.40 21.59
C PRO A 321 37.96 -41.46 21.44
N GLY A 322 38.41 -40.86 22.55
CA GLY A 322 39.85 -40.74 22.84
C GLY A 322 40.42 -39.40 23.36
N ASP A 323 40.22 -39.16 24.65
CA ASP A 323 41.22 -38.80 25.68
C ASP A 323 42.51 -38.00 25.32
N ASN A 324 42.66 -36.84 25.98
CA ASN A 324 43.83 -36.26 26.68
C ASN A 324 43.75 -34.72 26.57
N GLY A 325 43.75 -33.88 27.60
CA GLY A 325 44.24 -34.00 28.96
C GLY A 325 44.96 -32.68 29.32
N LEU A 326 44.79 -32.21 30.58
CA LEU A 326 45.55 -31.18 31.32
C LEU A 326 45.11 -29.70 31.14
N ARG A 327 44.48 -29.10 32.17
CA ARG A 327 45.06 -28.30 33.29
C ARG A 327 45.63 -26.95 32.78
N VAL A 328 45.26 -25.77 33.30
CA VAL A 328 44.86 -25.29 34.64
C VAL A 328 43.84 -24.15 34.45
#